data_AF-A0A382QWU7-F1
#
_entry.id   AF-A0A382QWU7-F1
#
_cell.length_a   1.000
_cell.length_b   1.000
_cell.length_c   1.000
_cell.angle_alpha   90.00
_cell.angle_beta   90.00
_cell.angle_gamma   90.00
#
_symmetry.space_group_name_H-M   'P 1'
#
loop_
_entity.id
_entity.type
_entity.pdbx_description
1 polymer ?
#
loop_
_entity_poly.entity_id
_entity_poly.type
_entity_poly.pdbx_seq_one_letter_code
_entity_poly.pdbx_strand_id
1 'polypeptide(L)'
;MVEFIDFIVDRGSQTSRDYNILFNKVRSILNVYNDRIFFSYNPASLNSIPMSNDQKELTISVIDGENKKKLDSIYVYMDYSIEHAAETWVSDSSKDYTLFLPNAGSKSVYVITISIDYQKLLRGNYLDLLSVKPKHSKVTVIPQNIKVYSTESIATLGTGLEYSAVYDSIKSCFGNNYSAEFVRDINDSDVLMSIEVSTKENMRRQSRKDPFKSEAFFILRLEDRETGNNIFSHMIAKTEAVDYDFVERASVRALRDLANKASQSICK
;
A
#
# COMPACT_ATOMS: atom_id res chain seq x y z
N MET A 1 -7.87 -5.91 34.31
CA MET A 1 -7.28 -5.03 35.33
C MET A 1 -6.78 -3.82 34.58
N VAL A 2 -7.56 -2.74 34.58
CA VAL A 2 -7.26 -1.51 33.82
C VAL A 2 -6.53 -0.58 34.79
N GLU A 3 -5.25 -0.35 34.57
CA GLU A 3 -4.52 0.68 35.30
C GLU A 3 -4.98 2.04 34.78
N PHE A 4 -5.79 2.72 35.59
CA PHE A 4 -6.12 4.12 35.37
C PHE A 4 -4.87 4.96 35.64
N ILE A 5 -4.48 5.76 34.65
CA ILE A 5 -3.48 6.80 34.83
C ILE A 5 -4.15 7.97 35.56
N ASP A 6 -4.09 7.96 36.89
CA ASP A 6 -4.44 9.13 37.71
C ASP A 6 -3.23 10.07 37.78
N PHE A 7 -3.32 11.24 37.15
CA PHE A 7 -2.38 12.34 37.36
C PHE A 7 -3.04 13.46 38.15
N ILE A 8 -2.78 13.49 39.46
CA ILE A 8 -3.04 14.64 40.32
C ILE A 8 -1.91 15.66 40.08
N VAL A 9 -2.21 16.77 39.43
CA VAL A 9 -1.29 17.91 39.29
C VAL A 9 -1.44 18.80 40.53
N ASP A 10 -0.46 18.73 41.42
CA ASP A 10 -0.37 19.63 42.57
C ASP A 10 -0.07 21.06 42.09
N ARG A 11 -0.91 22.03 42.46
CA ARG A 11 -0.87 23.43 41.99
C ARG A 11 0.15 24.28 42.76
N GLY A 12 1.30 23.70 43.11
CA GLY A 12 2.41 24.38 43.78
C GLY A 12 3.65 24.47 42.88
N SER A 13 3.87 25.64 42.28
CA SER A 13 5.16 26.07 41.71
C SER A 13 5.91 25.15 40.71
N GLN A 14 5.23 24.59 39.71
CA GLN A 14 5.91 23.91 38.59
C GLN A 14 6.05 24.81 37.36
N THR A 15 7.29 24.94 36.92
CA THR A 15 7.77 25.88 35.91
C THR A 15 7.41 25.40 34.49
N SER A 16 7.40 26.30 33.50
CA SER A 16 7.18 25.95 32.08
C SER A 16 8.08 24.81 31.57
N ARG A 17 9.24 24.59 32.22
CA ARG A 17 10.17 23.50 31.95
C ARG A 17 9.59 22.13 32.28
N ASP A 18 8.85 22.00 33.37
CA ASP A 18 8.25 20.72 33.81
C ASP A 18 7.12 20.30 32.87
N TYR A 19 6.32 21.28 32.41
CA TYR A 19 5.31 21.08 31.37
C TYR A 19 5.93 20.63 30.05
N ASN A 20 7.04 21.23 29.61
CA ASN A 20 7.72 20.83 28.38
C ASN A 20 8.29 19.41 28.47
N ILE A 21 8.84 19.01 29.62
CA ILE A 21 9.34 17.66 29.83
C ILE A 21 8.19 16.65 29.79
N LEU A 22 7.08 16.94 30.48
CA LEU A 22 5.90 16.08 30.49
C LEU A 22 5.31 15.94 29.08
N PHE A 23 5.16 17.06 28.37
CA PHE A 23 4.64 17.10 27.01
C PHE A 23 5.48 16.24 26.06
N ASN A 24 6.82 16.36 26.12
CA ASN A 24 7.72 15.57 25.29
C ASN A 24 7.64 14.06 25.61
N LYS A 25 7.47 13.69 26.89
CA LYS A 25 7.26 12.28 27.28
C LYS A 25 5.96 11.74 26.71
N VAL A 26 4.85 12.46 26.86
CA VAL A 26 3.55 12.05 26.31
C VAL A 26 3.62 11.90 24.79
N ARG A 27 4.21 12.89 24.10
CA ARG A 27 4.47 12.84 22.66
C ARG A 27 5.28 11.61 22.26
N SER A 28 6.37 11.31 22.96
CA SER A 28 7.22 10.16 22.67
C SER A 28 6.47 8.84 22.82
N ILE A 29 5.75 8.67 23.94
CA ILE A 29 4.96 7.46 24.22
C ILE A 29 3.88 7.26 23.15
N LEU A 30 3.13 8.32 22.83
CA LEU A 30 2.08 8.26 21.81
C LEU A 30 2.63 7.88 20.44
N ASN A 31 3.77 8.43 20.02
CA ASN A 31 4.38 8.07 18.75
C ASN A 31 4.86 6.61 18.74
N VAL A 32 5.43 6.10 19.84
CA VAL A 32 5.83 4.69 19.94
C VAL A 32 4.64 3.75 19.78
N TYR A 33 3.52 4.03 20.46
CA TYR A 33 2.31 3.22 20.31
C TYR A 33 1.71 3.37 18.91
N ASN A 34 1.62 4.60 18.41
CA ASN A 34 1.11 4.89 17.08
C ASN A 34 1.88 4.14 15.99
N ASP A 35 3.21 4.09 16.08
CA ASP A 35 4.05 3.41 15.10
C ASP A 35 3.90 1.89 15.07
N ARG A 36 3.30 1.32 16.10
CA ARG A 36 2.96 -0.10 16.19
C ARG A 36 1.58 -0.42 15.67
N ILE A 37 0.73 0.56 15.34
CA ILE A 37 -0.61 0.29 14.82
C ILE A 37 -0.53 -0.01 13.32
N PHE A 38 -1.01 -1.19 12.93
CA PHE A 38 -1.14 -1.61 11.53
C PHE A 38 -2.54 -2.13 11.24
N PHE A 39 -2.97 -1.97 9.99
CA PHE A 39 -4.15 -2.64 9.46
C PHE A 39 -3.74 -3.97 8.83
N SER A 40 -4.52 -5.01 9.09
CA SER A 40 -4.38 -6.33 8.48
C SER A 40 -5.65 -6.70 7.75
N TYR A 41 -5.52 -7.28 6.56
CA TYR A 41 -6.64 -7.60 5.69
C TYR A 41 -6.85 -9.09 5.48
N ASN A 42 -8.10 -9.48 5.24
CA ASN A 42 -8.48 -10.75 4.61
C ASN A 42 -9.26 -10.43 3.32
N PRO A 43 -8.81 -10.90 2.14
CA PRO A 43 -7.67 -11.77 1.90
C PRO A 43 -6.31 -11.13 2.22
N ALA A 44 -5.37 -11.96 2.69
CA ALA A 44 -4.05 -11.49 3.14
C ALA A 44 -3.19 -10.89 2.02
N SER A 45 -3.50 -11.17 0.76
CA SER A 45 -2.87 -10.58 -0.42
C SER A 45 -2.99 -9.05 -0.44
N LEU A 46 -4.05 -8.49 0.14
CA LEU A 46 -4.29 -7.05 0.25
C LEU A 46 -3.26 -6.32 1.11
N ASN A 47 -2.55 -7.02 1.99
CA ASN A 47 -1.47 -6.43 2.77
C ASN A 47 -0.23 -6.11 1.91
N SER A 48 -0.09 -6.78 0.76
CA SER A 48 1.00 -6.57 -0.20
C SER A 48 0.56 -5.82 -1.47
N ILE A 49 -0.58 -6.19 -2.04
CA ILE A 49 -1.17 -5.54 -3.21
C ILE A 49 -2.57 -5.13 -2.80
N PRO A 50 -2.78 -3.88 -2.38
CA PRO A 50 -4.05 -3.45 -1.83
C PRO A 50 -5.07 -3.17 -2.94
N MET A 51 -5.45 -4.23 -3.68
CA MET A 51 -6.37 -4.19 -4.81
C MET A 51 -7.41 -5.30 -4.71
N SER A 52 -8.69 -4.95 -4.71
CA SER A 52 -9.82 -5.88 -4.67
C SER A 52 -10.83 -5.62 -5.78
N ASN A 53 -11.86 -6.46 -5.86
CA ASN A 53 -13.06 -6.19 -6.66
C ASN A 53 -14.15 -5.55 -5.81
N ASP A 54 -15.03 -4.81 -6.47
CA ASP A 54 -16.30 -4.44 -5.87
C ASP A 54 -17.12 -5.68 -5.50
N GLN A 55 -18.07 -5.50 -4.59
CA GLN A 55 -18.98 -6.54 -4.11
C GLN A 55 -18.31 -7.77 -3.47
N LYS A 56 -16.98 -7.76 -3.30
CA LYS A 56 -16.27 -8.73 -2.48
C LYS A 56 -16.30 -8.33 -1.02
N GLU A 57 -16.25 -9.35 -0.17
CA GLU A 57 -16.07 -9.17 1.27
C GLU A 57 -14.63 -8.73 1.56
N LEU A 58 -14.48 -7.71 2.39
CA LEU A 58 -13.21 -7.26 2.94
C LEU A 58 -13.29 -7.34 4.46
N THR A 59 -12.40 -8.12 5.05
CA THR A 59 -12.23 -8.17 6.51
C THR A 59 -11.01 -7.34 6.91
N ILE A 60 -11.15 -6.54 7.97
CA ILE A 60 -10.13 -5.64 8.49
C ILE A 60 -9.93 -5.90 9.98
N SER A 61 -8.66 -6.05 10.37
CA SER A 61 -8.22 -6.07 11.77
C SER A 61 -7.24 -4.94 12.03
N VAL A 62 -7.25 -4.38 13.24
CA VAL A 62 -6.19 -3.51 13.73
C VAL A 62 -5.25 -4.35 14.58
N ILE A 63 -3.95 -4.34 14.30
CA ILE A 63 -2.96 -5.19 14.97
C ILE A 63 -1.77 -4.38 15.49
N ASP A 64 -1.12 -4.92 16.51
CA ASP A 64 0.19 -4.47 16.98
C ASP A 64 1.29 -5.07 16.09
N GLY A 65 2.10 -4.21 15.49
CA GLY A 65 3.18 -4.58 14.59
C GLY A 65 4.28 -5.43 15.22
N GLU A 66 4.46 -5.35 16.55
CA GLU A 66 5.52 -6.07 17.26
C GLU A 66 5.10 -7.50 17.60
N ASN A 67 3.97 -7.66 18.29
CA ASN A 67 3.51 -8.97 18.77
C ASN A 67 2.43 -9.62 17.89
N LYS A 68 1.99 -8.93 16.83
CA LYS A 68 0.97 -9.37 15.85
C LYS A 68 -0.41 -9.68 16.45
N LYS A 69 -0.69 -9.22 17.67
CA LYS A 69 -2.00 -9.37 18.30
C LYS A 69 -2.97 -8.29 17.84
N LYS A 70 -4.25 -8.62 17.82
CA LYS A 70 -5.32 -7.66 17.54
C LYS A 70 -5.41 -6.63 18.66
N LEU A 71 -5.59 -5.38 18.27
CA LEU A 71 -5.77 -4.24 19.15
C LEU A 71 -7.26 -3.98 19.37
N ASP A 72 -7.62 -3.67 20.60
CA ASP A 72 -8.97 -3.30 21.00
C ASP A 72 -9.09 -1.77 21.14
N SER A 73 -10.31 -1.26 21.04
CA SER A 73 -10.68 0.09 21.43
C SER A 73 -10.01 1.19 20.61
N ILE A 74 -9.59 0.88 19.39
CA ILE A 74 -9.06 1.88 18.44
C ILE A 74 -10.20 2.35 17.53
N TYR A 75 -10.45 3.66 17.53
CA TYR A 75 -11.43 4.26 16.61
C TYR A 75 -10.85 4.29 15.19
N VAL A 76 -11.59 3.73 14.24
CA VAL A 76 -11.23 3.66 12.82
C VAL A 76 -12.29 4.41 12.02
N TYR A 77 -11.83 5.18 11.04
CA TYR A 77 -12.63 5.91 10.06
C TYR A 77 -12.35 5.37 8.67
N MET A 78 -13.38 5.21 7.87
CA MET A 78 -13.30 4.78 6.47
C MET A 78 -14.01 5.79 5.58
N ASP A 79 -13.33 6.16 4.50
CA ASP A 79 -13.84 7.07 3.49
C ASP A 79 -13.65 6.49 2.10
N TYR A 80 -14.50 6.92 1.17
CA TYR A 80 -14.60 6.38 -0.17
C TYR A 80 -14.40 7.50 -1.18
N SER A 81 -13.62 7.26 -2.23
CA SER A 81 -13.45 8.22 -3.32
C SER A 81 -14.65 8.30 -4.29
N ILE A 82 -15.77 7.69 -3.92
CA ILE A 82 -17.05 7.67 -4.66
C ILE A 82 -18.14 8.20 -3.73
N GLU A 83 -19.33 8.47 -4.28
CA GLU A 83 -20.49 8.84 -3.49
C GLU A 83 -20.98 7.66 -2.65
N HIS A 84 -20.36 7.49 -1.48
CA HIS A 84 -20.71 6.50 -0.48
C HIS A 84 -20.55 7.10 0.91
N ALA A 85 -21.41 6.71 1.85
CA ALA A 85 -21.34 7.25 3.21
C ALA A 85 -20.06 6.77 3.90
N ALA A 86 -19.34 7.70 4.52
CA ALA A 86 -18.20 7.35 5.37
C ALA A 86 -18.67 6.54 6.59
N GLU A 87 -17.80 5.67 7.07
CA GLU A 87 -18.09 4.74 8.15
C GLU A 87 -17.09 4.88 9.29
N THR A 88 -17.54 4.60 10.51
CA THR A 88 -16.65 4.50 11.67
C THR A 88 -16.95 3.27 12.50
N TRP A 89 -15.90 2.63 12.99
CA TRP A 89 -16.01 1.49 13.88
C TRP A 89 -14.91 1.54 14.95
N VAL A 90 -15.04 0.68 15.96
CA VAL A 90 -14.06 0.55 17.04
C VAL A 90 -13.48 -0.85 16.97
N SER A 91 -12.15 -0.97 17.00
CA SER A 91 -11.48 -2.25 16.89
C SER A 91 -11.77 -3.16 18.08
N ASP A 92 -11.89 -4.46 17.81
CA ASP A 92 -12.19 -5.49 18.79
C ASP A 92 -11.08 -6.56 18.70
N SER A 93 -10.50 -6.92 19.85
CA SER A 93 -9.43 -7.93 19.89
C SER A 93 -9.94 -9.36 19.59
N SER A 94 -11.24 -9.59 19.71
CA SER A 94 -11.91 -10.88 19.51
C SER A 94 -12.58 -11.04 18.15
N LYS A 95 -12.90 -9.94 17.46
CA LYS A 95 -13.67 -9.94 16.21
C LYS A 95 -13.09 -8.97 15.19
N ASP A 96 -13.13 -9.40 13.93
CA ASP A 96 -12.74 -8.53 12.83
C ASP A 96 -13.92 -7.72 12.32
N TYR A 97 -13.62 -6.58 11.73
CA TYR A 97 -14.62 -5.78 11.04
C TYR A 97 -14.76 -6.29 9.61
N THR A 98 -15.98 -6.56 9.18
CA THR A 98 -16.28 -7.12 7.86
C THR A 98 -17.19 -6.16 7.11
N LEU A 99 -16.82 -5.79 5.90
CA LEU A 99 -17.65 -5.00 4.99
C LEU A 99 -17.79 -5.67 3.63
N PHE A 100 -18.90 -5.38 2.95
CA PHE A 100 -19.06 -5.67 1.53
C PHE A 100 -18.67 -4.42 0.75
N LEU A 101 -17.69 -4.56 -0.15
CA LEU A 101 -17.21 -3.45 -0.95
C LEU A 101 -18.35 -2.91 -1.82
N PRO A 102 -18.65 -1.59 -1.78
CA PRO A 102 -19.77 -1.03 -2.52
C PRO A 102 -19.61 -1.25 -4.02
N ASN A 103 -20.73 -1.45 -4.71
CA ASN A 103 -20.74 -1.36 -6.16
C ASN A 103 -20.57 0.10 -6.55
N ALA A 104 -19.58 0.39 -7.39
CA ALA A 104 -19.31 1.75 -7.85
C ALA A 104 -20.45 2.33 -8.71
N GLY A 105 -21.31 1.48 -9.30
CA GLY A 105 -22.40 1.86 -10.19
C GLY A 105 -21.91 2.36 -11.56
N SER A 106 -20.84 3.14 -11.58
CA SER A 106 -20.03 3.45 -12.75
C SER A 106 -18.91 2.41 -12.93
N LYS A 107 -18.35 2.30 -14.14
CA LYS A 107 -17.14 1.50 -14.40
C LYS A 107 -15.86 2.15 -13.84
N SER A 108 -16.01 3.10 -12.90
CA SER A 108 -14.90 3.85 -12.33
C SER A 108 -14.30 3.09 -11.15
N VAL A 109 -12.98 2.94 -11.17
CA VAL A 109 -12.22 2.40 -10.04
C VAL A 109 -12.26 3.41 -8.90
N TYR A 110 -12.34 2.94 -7.66
CA TYR A 110 -12.36 3.80 -6.48
C TYR A 110 -11.36 3.36 -5.42
N VAL A 111 -11.12 4.24 -4.44
CA VAL A 111 -10.19 4.00 -3.34
C VAL A 111 -10.93 4.11 -2.02
N ILE A 112 -10.75 3.09 -1.18
CA ILE A 112 -11.14 3.13 0.24
C ILE A 112 -9.94 3.59 1.03
N THR A 113 -10.09 4.67 1.80
CA THR A 113 -9.08 5.12 2.76
C THR A 113 -9.50 4.74 4.16
N ILE A 114 -8.73 3.87 4.80
CA ILE A 114 -8.95 3.39 6.17
C ILE A 114 -7.93 4.09 7.05
N SER A 115 -8.38 4.82 8.07
CA SER A 115 -7.51 5.61 8.94
C SER A 115 -7.92 5.51 10.40
N ILE A 116 -6.97 5.81 11.30
CA ILE A 116 -7.29 5.96 12.71
C ILE A 116 -8.00 7.30 12.91
N ASP A 117 -9.16 7.28 13.57
CA ASP A 117 -9.89 8.49 13.96
C ASP A 117 -9.26 9.09 15.21
N TYR A 118 -8.16 9.83 15.01
CA TYR A 118 -7.44 10.47 16.11
C TYR A 118 -8.26 11.54 16.83
N GLN A 119 -9.22 12.16 16.14
CA GLN A 119 -10.06 13.16 16.79
C GLN A 119 -10.94 12.51 17.86
N LYS A 120 -11.52 11.33 17.58
CA LYS A 120 -12.24 10.55 18.59
C LYS A 120 -11.30 9.94 19.62
N LEU A 121 -10.17 9.36 19.18
CA LEU A 121 -9.21 8.70 20.07
C LEU A 121 -8.58 9.66 21.09
N LEU A 122 -8.19 10.85 20.65
CA LEU A 122 -7.58 11.89 21.49
C LEU A 122 -8.60 12.89 22.05
N ARG A 123 -9.89 12.73 21.71
CA ARG A 123 -11.00 13.62 22.10
C ARG A 123 -10.75 15.09 21.76
N GLY A 124 -10.15 15.34 20.61
CA GLY A 124 -9.81 16.68 20.12
C GLY A 124 -8.77 16.64 19.02
N ASN A 125 -8.51 17.80 18.42
CA ASN A 125 -7.52 17.94 17.35
C ASN A 125 -6.14 18.23 17.93
N TYR A 126 -5.39 17.18 18.24
CA TYR A 126 -4.07 17.27 18.88
C TYR A 126 -2.93 16.64 18.06
N LEU A 127 -3.21 16.19 16.84
CA LEU A 127 -2.23 15.50 15.99
C LEU A 127 -1.00 16.36 15.72
N ASP A 128 -1.20 17.61 15.29
CA ASP A 128 -0.11 18.53 14.97
C ASP A 128 0.69 18.91 16.21
N LEU A 129 -0.03 19.23 17.30
CA LEU A 129 0.56 19.57 18.59
C LEU A 129 1.50 18.46 19.06
N LEU A 130 1.03 17.20 19.02
CA LEU A 130 1.79 16.03 19.44
C LEU A 130 2.71 15.48 18.33
N SER A 131 2.68 16.09 17.15
CA SER A 131 3.39 15.67 15.94
C SER A 131 3.26 14.17 15.67
N VAL A 132 2.04 13.64 15.83
CA VAL A 132 1.73 12.23 15.60
C VAL A 132 1.50 12.03 14.10
N LYS A 133 2.26 11.11 13.49
CA LYS A 133 2.06 10.78 12.07
C LYS A 133 0.77 9.97 11.89
N PRO A 134 -0.23 10.46 11.15
CA PRO A 134 -1.50 9.74 11.01
C PRO A 134 -1.31 8.40 10.30
N LYS A 135 -1.86 7.33 10.89
CA LYS A 135 -1.91 6.00 10.28
C LYS A 135 -3.13 5.89 9.39
N HIS A 136 -2.87 5.55 8.14
CA HIS A 136 -3.88 5.25 7.15
C HIS A 136 -3.37 4.16 6.21
N SER A 137 -4.30 3.49 5.56
CA SER A 137 -4.07 2.51 4.52
C SER A 137 -5.11 2.75 3.43
N LYS A 138 -4.76 2.38 2.20
CA LYS A 138 -5.63 2.56 1.03
C LYS A 138 -5.82 1.23 0.36
N VAL A 139 -7.05 0.92 -0.03
CA VAL A 139 -7.39 -0.24 -0.86
C VAL A 139 -8.05 0.27 -2.12
N THR A 140 -7.46 -0.03 -3.27
CA THR A 140 -8.03 0.25 -4.58
C THR A 140 -9.04 -0.83 -4.93
N VAL A 141 -10.23 -0.43 -5.38
CA VAL A 141 -11.30 -1.35 -5.73
C VAL A 141 -11.62 -1.19 -7.21
N ILE A 142 -11.46 -2.29 -7.94
CA ILE A 142 -11.69 -2.39 -9.37
C ILE A 142 -13.06 -3.04 -9.61
N PRO A 143 -14.01 -2.32 -10.24
CA PRO A 143 -15.25 -2.92 -10.69
C PRO A 143 -15.01 -4.11 -11.61
N GLN A 144 -15.89 -5.09 -11.58
CA GLN A 144 -15.82 -6.18 -12.57
C GLN A 144 -16.07 -5.65 -13.99
N ASN A 145 -15.43 -6.28 -14.98
CA ASN A 145 -15.63 -5.98 -16.41
C ASN A 145 -15.20 -4.56 -16.83
N ILE A 146 -14.18 -4.01 -16.17
CA ILE A 146 -13.52 -2.79 -16.63
C ILE A 146 -12.78 -3.04 -17.94
N LYS A 147 -12.78 -2.04 -18.81
CA LYS A 147 -11.96 -2.01 -20.01
C LYS A 147 -10.64 -1.32 -19.70
N VAL A 148 -9.53 -1.99 -20.00
CA VAL A 148 -8.18 -1.53 -19.71
C VAL A 148 -7.43 -1.29 -20.99
N TYR A 149 -6.90 -0.08 -21.16
CA TYR A 149 -5.87 0.19 -22.16
C TYR A 149 -4.50 0.13 -21.47
N SER A 150 -3.63 -0.76 -21.92
CA SER A 150 -2.31 -0.98 -21.31
C SER A 150 -1.18 -0.41 -22.15
N THR A 151 -0.25 0.29 -21.51
CA THR A 151 1.02 0.72 -22.10
C THR A 151 2.19 0.03 -21.39
N GLU A 152 3.21 -0.27 -22.17
CA GLU A 152 4.40 -1.00 -21.72
C GLU A 152 5.62 -0.08 -21.84
N SER A 153 6.35 0.10 -20.74
CA SER A 153 7.55 0.92 -20.67
C SER A 153 8.68 0.11 -20.06
N ILE A 154 9.78 -0.04 -20.82
CA ILE A 154 11.00 -0.70 -20.35
C ILE A 154 12.13 0.33 -20.39
N ALA A 155 12.60 0.73 -19.21
CA ALA A 155 13.84 1.49 -19.08
C ALA A 155 14.97 0.49 -18.76
N THR A 156 15.58 -0.11 -19.78
CA THR A 156 16.78 -0.97 -19.64
C THR A 156 17.93 -0.45 -20.49
N LEU A 157 19.17 -0.77 -20.10
CA LEU A 157 20.38 -0.50 -20.89
C LEU A 157 20.47 -1.38 -22.15
N GLY A 158 19.52 -1.24 -23.08
CA GLY A 158 19.61 -1.84 -24.42
C GLY A 158 19.60 -3.37 -24.45
N THR A 159 19.16 -4.05 -23.38
CA THR A 159 19.29 -5.51 -23.25
C THR A 159 18.33 -6.32 -24.12
N GLY A 160 17.48 -5.69 -24.95
CA GLY A 160 16.67 -6.37 -25.97
C GLY A 160 15.81 -7.55 -25.48
N LEU A 161 15.55 -7.63 -24.17
CA LEU A 161 14.79 -8.73 -23.58
C LEU A 161 13.32 -8.59 -23.99
N GLU A 162 12.78 -9.62 -24.63
CA GLU A 162 11.36 -9.72 -24.96
C GLU A 162 10.56 -9.99 -23.68
N TYR A 163 9.99 -8.95 -23.07
CA TYR A 163 9.15 -9.04 -21.87
C TYR A 163 7.67 -9.31 -22.18
N SER A 164 7.31 -9.58 -23.43
CA SER A 164 5.93 -9.86 -23.86
C SER A 164 5.26 -10.90 -22.96
N ALA A 165 5.98 -11.98 -22.61
CA ALA A 165 5.46 -13.02 -21.71
C ALA A 165 5.07 -12.52 -20.31
N VAL A 166 5.77 -11.51 -19.77
CA VAL A 166 5.46 -10.91 -18.46
C VAL A 166 4.19 -10.10 -18.57
N TYR A 167 4.12 -9.24 -19.59
CA TYR A 167 2.95 -8.40 -19.85
C TYR A 167 1.71 -9.23 -20.14
N ASP A 168 1.82 -10.28 -20.95
CA ASP A 168 0.73 -11.21 -21.24
C ASP A 168 0.26 -11.95 -19.99
N SER A 169 1.20 -12.36 -19.12
CA SER A 169 0.85 -12.96 -17.83
C SER A 169 0.06 -12.00 -16.95
N ILE A 170 0.43 -10.73 -16.90
CA ILE A 170 -0.27 -9.70 -16.13
C ILE A 170 -1.66 -9.44 -16.72
N LYS A 171 -1.76 -9.30 -18.04
CA LYS A 171 -3.05 -9.12 -18.72
C LYS A 171 -3.98 -10.29 -18.44
N SER A 172 -3.48 -11.52 -18.57
CA SER A 172 -4.24 -12.73 -18.26
C SER A 172 -4.69 -12.76 -16.80
N CYS A 173 -3.81 -12.36 -15.89
CA CYS A 173 -4.10 -12.30 -14.47
C CYS A 173 -5.17 -11.27 -14.11
N PHE A 174 -5.09 -10.08 -14.69
CA PHE A 174 -6.11 -9.05 -14.54
C PHE A 174 -7.46 -9.49 -15.13
N GLY A 175 -7.43 -10.16 -16.29
CA GLY A 175 -8.59 -10.78 -16.89
C GLY A 175 -9.22 -11.85 -15.98
N ASN A 176 -8.41 -12.71 -15.36
CA ASN A 176 -8.91 -13.80 -14.52
C ASN A 176 -9.41 -13.33 -13.15
N ASN A 177 -8.68 -12.43 -12.49
CA ASN A 177 -8.94 -12.04 -11.10
C ASN A 177 -9.93 -10.88 -11.00
N TYR A 178 -9.91 -9.97 -11.98
CA TYR A 178 -10.73 -8.76 -11.98
C TYR A 178 -11.73 -8.69 -13.14
N SER A 179 -11.84 -9.75 -13.96
CA SER A 179 -12.67 -9.77 -15.17
C SER A 179 -12.35 -8.61 -16.12
N ALA A 180 -11.10 -8.13 -16.14
CA ALA A 180 -10.72 -6.98 -16.96
C ALA A 180 -10.64 -7.35 -18.44
N GLU A 181 -11.20 -6.51 -19.31
CA GLU A 181 -11.09 -6.62 -20.76
C GLU A 181 -9.99 -5.69 -21.28
N PHE A 182 -8.96 -6.22 -21.94
CA PHE A 182 -7.91 -5.40 -22.52
C PHE A 182 -8.29 -4.93 -23.92
N VAL A 183 -8.41 -3.62 -24.10
CA VAL A 183 -8.82 -2.97 -25.37
C VAL A 183 -7.63 -2.34 -26.09
N ARG A 184 -7.75 -2.20 -27.42
CA ARG A 184 -6.71 -1.62 -28.27
C ARG A 184 -6.84 -0.12 -28.48
N ASP A 185 -8.05 0.42 -28.35
CA ASP A 185 -8.31 1.86 -28.44
C ASP A 185 -8.35 2.45 -27.04
N ILE A 186 -7.58 3.51 -26.80
CA ILE A 186 -7.60 4.24 -25.54
C ILE A 186 -8.98 4.85 -25.25
N ASN A 187 -9.73 5.22 -26.29
CA ASN A 187 -11.06 5.82 -26.15
C ASN A 187 -12.11 4.81 -25.70
N ASP A 188 -11.87 3.52 -25.91
CA ASP A 188 -12.74 2.42 -25.49
C ASP A 188 -12.44 1.93 -24.07
N SER A 189 -11.44 2.52 -23.39
CA SER A 189 -11.02 2.09 -22.05
C SER A 189 -11.71 2.87 -20.93
N ASP A 190 -11.85 2.23 -19.78
CA ASP A 190 -12.25 2.86 -18.52
C ASP A 190 -10.99 3.27 -17.72
N VAL A 191 -9.95 2.45 -17.79
CA VAL A 191 -8.70 2.60 -17.01
C VAL A 191 -7.48 2.51 -17.92
N LEU A 192 -6.51 3.38 -17.65
CA LEU A 192 -5.18 3.31 -18.25
C LEU A 192 -4.24 2.54 -17.32
N MET A 193 -3.65 1.47 -17.83
CA MET A 193 -2.64 0.69 -17.12
C MET A 193 -1.26 1.00 -17.69
N SER A 194 -0.33 1.42 -16.84
CA SER A 194 1.08 1.54 -17.21
C SER A 194 1.89 0.54 -16.41
N ILE A 195 2.67 -0.25 -17.13
CA ILE A 195 3.59 -1.21 -16.54
C ILE A 195 5.01 -0.74 -16.81
N GLU A 196 5.69 -0.37 -15.74
CA GLU A 196 7.05 0.15 -15.78
C GLU A 196 8.02 -0.89 -15.20
N VAL A 197 8.98 -1.28 -16.03
CA VAL A 197 10.14 -2.07 -15.60
C VAL A 197 11.36 -1.16 -15.60
N SER A 198 11.96 -0.97 -14.42
CA SER A 198 13.12 -0.12 -14.23
C SER A 198 14.27 -0.93 -13.61
N THR A 199 15.50 -0.65 -14.04
CA THR A 199 16.71 -1.21 -13.43
C THR A 199 17.54 -0.13 -12.76
N LYS A 200 18.14 -0.49 -11.63
CA LYS A 200 19.17 0.31 -10.96
C LYS A 200 20.42 -0.52 -10.86
N GLU A 201 21.45 -0.09 -11.57
CA GLU A 201 22.68 -0.84 -11.72
C GLU A 201 23.85 -0.10 -11.09
N ASN A 202 24.76 -0.86 -10.49
CA ASN A 202 26.06 -0.32 -10.16
C ASN A 202 27.05 -0.59 -11.30
N MET A 203 27.18 0.41 -12.20
CA MET A 203 28.09 0.38 -13.35
C MET A 203 29.58 0.34 -12.95
N ARG A 204 29.93 0.56 -11.67
CA ARG A 204 31.32 0.52 -11.18
C ARG A 204 31.44 -0.28 -9.89
N ARG A 205 32.31 -1.29 -9.89
CA ARG A 205 32.62 -2.05 -8.68
C ARG A 205 33.38 -1.18 -7.68
N GLN A 206 33.14 -1.41 -6.39
CA GLN A 206 33.93 -0.76 -5.33
C GLN A 206 35.38 -1.27 -5.33
N SER A 207 35.58 -2.55 -5.65
CA SER A 207 36.89 -3.16 -5.90
C SER A 207 36.79 -4.30 -6.93
N ARG A 208 37.93 -4.82 -7.41
CA ARG A 208 37.96 -6.01 -8.30
C ARG A 208 37.35 -7.27 -7.68
N LYS A 209 37.24 -7.33 -6.35
CA LYS A 209 36.67 -8.46 -5.61
C LYS A 209 35.17 -8.33 -5.40
N ASP A 210 34.57 -7.19 -5.72
CA ASP A 210 33.14 -6.98 -5.58
C ASP A 210 32.42 -7.32 -6.89
N PRO A 211 31.26 -8.00 -6.84
CA PRO A 211 30.49 -8.23 -8.05
C PRO A 211 29.80 -6.94 -8.51
N PHE A 212 29.45 -6.89 -9.79
CA PHE A 212 28.42 -5.98 -10.25
C PHE A 212 27.08 -6.33 -9.61
N LYS A 213 26.26 -5.31 -9.36
CA LYS A 213 24.92 -5.46 -8.80
C LYS A 213 23.91 -4.81 -9.72
N SER A 214 22.79 -5.48 -9.91
CA SER A 214 21.64 -4.95 -10.61
C SER A 214 20.37 -5.21 -9.80
N GLU A 215 19.61 -4.15 -9.54
CA GLU A 215 18.28 -4.22 -8.97
C GLU A 215 17.26 -3.99 -10.09
N ALA A 216 16.20 -4.79 -10.12
CA ALA A 216 15.09 -4.60 -11.04
C ALA A 216 13.79 -4.40 -10.26
N PHE A 217 12.95 -3.50 -10.76
CA PHE A 217 11.70 -3.10 -10.14
C PHE A 217 10.56 -3.24 -11.15
N PHE A 218 9.44 -3.75 -10.67
CA PHE A 218 8.19 -3.78 -11.40
C PHE A 218 7.21 -2.86 -10.71
N ILE A 219 6.76 -1.82 -11.41
CA ILE A 219 5.78 -0.86 -10.91
C ILE A 219 4.53 -0.94 -11.78
N LEU A 220 3.40 -1.16 -11.13
CA LEU A 220 2.09 -1.08 -11.76
C LEU A 220 1.47 0.27 -11.42
N ARG A 221 0.99 0.97 -12.45
CA ARG A 221 0.20 2.19 -12.30
C ARG A 221 -1.15 2.03 -12.97
N LEU A 222 -2.20 2.49 -12.29
CA LEU A 222 -3.55 2.60 -12.83
C LEU A 222 -4.00 4.04 -12.73
N GLU A 223 -4.53 4.55 -13.83
CA GLU A 223 -5.06 5.91 -13.95
C GLU A 223 -6.47 5.85 -14.49
N ASP A 224 -7.35 6.69 -13.93
CA ASP A 224 -8.72 6.83 -14.41
C ASP A 224 -8.68 7.59 -15.74
N ARG A 225 -9.26 7.03 -16.80
CA ARG A 225 -9.14 7.64 -18.13
C ARG A 225 -9.83 9.01 -18.18
N GLU A 226 -10.99 9.15 -17.54
CA GLU A 226 -11.80 10.37 -17.66
C GLU A 226 -11.21 11.53 -16.88
N THR A 227 -10.69 11.25 -15.68
CA THR A 227 -10.18 12.28 -14.77
C THR A 227 -8.66 12.44 -14.84
N GLY A 228 -7.94 11.46 -15.37
CA GLY A 228 -6.46 11.42 -15.38
C GLY A 228 -5.86 11.22 -13.99
N ASN A 229 -6.68 10.91 -12.98
CA ASN A 229 -6.20 10.75 -11.61
C ASN A 229 -5.47 9.41 -11.45
N ASN A 230 -4.32 9.43 -10.78
CA ASN A 230 -3.63 8.21 -10.38
C ASN A 230 -4.40 7.51 -9.26
N ILE A 231 -4.92 6.33 -9.56
CA ILE A 231 -5.76 5.54 -8.65
C ILE A 231 -4.93 4.52 -7.89
N PHE A 232 -3.85 4.05 -8.51
CA PHE A 232 -2.94 3.07 -7.94
C PHE A 232 -1.54 3.25 -8.51
N SER A 233 -0.53 3.24 -7.64
CA SER A 233 0.87 3.19 -8.03
C SER A 233 1.62 2.40 -6.97
N HIS A 234 2.06 1.20 -7.32
CA HIS A 234 2.72 0.31 -6.37
C HIS A 234 3.82 -0.51 -7.02
N MET A 235 4.92 -0.69 -6.27
CA MET A 235 5.96 -1.63 -6.63
C MET A 235 5.49 -3.03 -6.28
N ILE A 236 5.16 -3.82 -7.30
CA ILE A 236 4.63 -5.18 -7.12
C ILE A 236 5.75 -6.17 -6.78
N ALA A 237 6.92 -5.96 -7.38
CA ALA A 237 8.06 -6.85 -7.19
C ALA A 237 9.39 -6.09 -7.28
N LYS A 238 10.36 -6.59 -6.53
CA LYS A 238 11.76 -6.19 -6.57
C LYS A 238 12.64 -7.44 -6.53
N THR A 239 13.68 -7.45 -7.35
CA THR A 239 14.74 -8.46 -7.36
C THR A 239 16.11 -7.80 -7.43
N GLU A 240 17.11 -8.50 -6.92
CA GLU A 240 18.51 -8.12 -7.01
C GLU A 240 19.27 -9.34 -7.53
N ALA A 241 20.19 -9.11 -8.47
CA ALA A 241 21.13 -10.12 -8.91
C ALA A 241 22.54 -9.53 -9.01
N VAL A 242 23.52 -10.42 -8.92
CA VAL A 242 24.94 -10.08 -8.93
C VAL A 242 25.70 -10.88 -9.97
N ASP A 243 26.77 -10.31 -10.51
CA ASP A 243 27.66 -11.00 -11.44
C ASP A 243 29.09 -10.46 -11.33
N TYR A 244 30.07 -11.36 -11.32
CA TYR A 244 31.48 -11.04 -11.16
C TYR A 244 32.20 -10.69 -12.45
N ASP A 245 31.53 -10.78 -13.59
CA ASP A 245 32.13 -10.57 -14.90
C ASP A 245 31.49 -9.38 -15.61
N PHE A 246 30.16 -9.31 -15.65
CA PHE A 246 29.43 -8.33 -16.48
C PHE A 246 28.15 -7.80 -15.80
N VAL A 247 27.96 -6.47 -15.81
CA VAL A 247 26.76 -5.84 -15.25
C VAL A 247 25.49 -6.25 -16.02
N GLU A 248 25.62 -6.45 -17.33
CA GLU A 248 24.54 -6.89 -18.22
C GLU A 248 24.01 -8.27 -17.82
N ARG A 249 24.88 -9.19 -17.39
CA ARG A 249 24.46 -10.51 -16.90
C ARG A 249 23.72 -10.42 -15.57
N ALA A 250 24.16 -9.54 -14.68
CA ALA A 250 23.44 -9.25 -13.45
C ALA A 250 22.04 -8.68 -13.76
N SER A 251 21.94 -7.72 -14.69
CA SER A 251 20.66 -7.13 -15.10
C SER A 251 19.70 -8.13 -15.74
N VAL A 252 20.17 -8.95 -16.68
CA VAL A 252 19.34 -10.00 -17.31
C VAL A 252 18.81 -10.98 -16.26
N ARG A 253 19.64 -11.39 -15.29
CA ARG A 253 19.20 -12.26 -14.19
C ARG A 253 18.16 -11.57 -13.30
N ALA A 254 18.43 -10.35 -12.85
CA ALA A 254 17.51 -9.59 -12.01
C ALA A 254 16.13 -9.46 -12.68
N LEU A 255 16.11 -9.16 -13.98
CA LEU A 255 14.90 -9.00 -14.76
C LEU A 255 14.13 -10.31 -14.99
N ARG A 256 14.85 -11.42 -15.24
CA ARG A 256 14.22 -12.74 -15.35
C ARG A 256 13.59 -13.18 -14.03
N ASP A 257 14.26 -12.93 -12.91
CA ASP A 257 13.72 -13.23 -11.59
C ASP A 257 12.55 -12.31 -11.25
N LEU A 258 12.60 -11.05 -11.69
CA LEU A 258 11.52 -10.07 -11.52
C LEU A 258 10.25 -10.55 -12.20
N ALA A 259 10.35 -11.00 -13.45
CA ALA A 259 9.23 -11.55 -14.22
C ALA A 259 8.49 -12.65 -13.43
N ASN A 260 9.24 -13.65 -12.97
CA ASN A 260 8.68 -14.76 -12.20
C ASN A 260 8.02 -14.29 -10.90
N LYS A 261 8.67 -13.36 -10.19
CA LYS A 261 8.17 -12.83 -8.91
C LYS A 261 6.94 -11.95 -9.09
N ALA A 262 6.89 -11.10 -10.11
CA ALA A 262 5.76 -10.23 -10.41
C ALA A 262 4.51 -11.04 -10.75
N SER A 263 4.61 -12.06 -11.60
CA SER A 263 3.49 -12.97 -11.91
C SER A 263 2.95 -13.66 -10.66
N GLN A 264 3.82 -14.10 -9.74
CA GLN A 264 3.38 -14.70 -8.48
C GLN A 264 2.75 -13.71 -7.51
N SER A 265 3.16 -12.44 -7.52
CA SER A 265 2.61 -11.43 -6.62
C SER A 265 1.20 -11.02 -7.03
N ILE A 266 0.95 -10.80 -8.32
CA ILE A 266 -0.35 -10.28 -8.83
C ILE A 266 -1.41 -11.39 -8.88
N CYS A 267 -1.00 -12.65 -9.09
CA CYS A 267 -1.91 -13.74 -9.46
C CYS A 267 -2.20 -14.75 -8.34
N LYS A 268 -2.02 -14.34 -7.09
CA LYS A 268 -2.30 -15.15 -5.89
C LYS A 268 -3.66 -14.86 -5.30
#